data_AF-A0A8C6CVZ5-F1
#
_entry.id   AF-A0A8C6CVZ5-F1
#
_cell.length_a   1.000
_cell.length_b   1.000
_cell.length_c   1.000
_cell.angle_alpha   90.00
_cell.angle_beta   90.00
_cell.angle_gamma   90.00
#
_symmetry.space_group_name_H-M   'P 1'
#
loop_
_entity.id
_entity.type
_entity.pdbx_description
1 polymer ?
#
loop_
_entity_poly.entity_id
_entity_poly.type
_entity_poly.pdbx_seq_one_letter_code
_entity_poly.pdbx_strand_id
1 'polypeptide(L)'
;MNGPLLVLALLVTRELTFETPEACPAFYGVLTTVTLALPPPMLNETLDLVEATNAEKVALEKIQDCFAEKGLVNRLNHLRITVIYSLPALTYS
;
A
#
# COMPACT_ATOMS: atom_id res chain seq x y z
N MET A 1 12.98 -13.43 -10.63
CA MET A 1 11.64 -13.48 -9.98
C MET A 1 11.79 -12.75 -8.65
N ASN A 2 10.77 -12.01 -8.20
CA ASN A 2 10.48 -11.62 -6.79
C ASN A 2 10.27 -10.12 -6.45
N GLY A 3 10.39 -9.14 -7.36
CA GLY A 3 10.27 -7.71 -6.97
C GLY A 3 8.94 -7.31 -6.28
N PRO A 4 7.77 -7.44 -6.94
CA PRO A 4 6.49 -7.02 -6.35
C PRO A 4 6.14 -7.80 -5.07
N LEU A 5 6.49 -9.09 -5.05
CA LEU A 5 6.31 -9.95 -3.89
C LEU A 5 7.25 -9.59 -2.74
N LEU A 6 8.44 -9.07 -3.02
CA LEU A 6 9.40 -8.61 -2.03
C LEU A 6 8.90 -7.32 -1.37
N VAL A 7 8.39 -6.34 -2.11
CA VAL A 7 7.80 -5.13 -1.49
C VAL A 7 6.53 -5.45 -0.74
N LEU A 8 5.65 -6.32 -1.26
CA LEU A 8 4.51 -6.81 -0.48
C LEU A 8 4.98 -7.54 0.78
N ALA A 9 6.01 -8.39 0.68
CA ALA A 9 6.57 -9.06 1.84
C ALA A 9 7.17 -8.04 2.82
N LEU A 10 7.95 -7.04 2.39
CA LEU A 10 8.52 -6.02 3.27
C LEU A 10 7.43 -5.11 3.87
N LEU A 11 6.40 -4.74 3.11
CA LEU A 11 5.24 -4.05 3.67
C LEU A 11 4.47 -4.95 4.64
N VAL A 12 4.50 -6.27 4.53
CA VAL A 12 3.83 -7.17 5.47
C VAL A 12 4.74 -7.62 6.62
N THR A 13 6.07 -7.56 6.46
CA THR A 13 7.06 -8.24 7.34
C THR A 13 8.22 -7.37 7.81
N ARG A 14 8.42 -6.16 7.30
CA ARG A 14 9.54 -5.28 7.71
C ARG A 14 9.24 -4.49 9.00
N GLU A 15 8.32 -5.01 9.82
CA GLU A 15 8.20 -4.73 11.26
C GLU A 15 7.98 -6.06 12.00
N LEU A 16 8.99 -6.92 12.01
CA LEU A 16 9.05 -8.04 12.97
C LEU A 16 9.69 -7.62 14.30
N THR A 17 9.88 -6.32 14.59
CA THR A 17 10.46 -5.92 15.88
C THR A 17 10.14 -4.50 16.41
N PHE A 18 9.00 -3.88 16.08
CA PHE A 18 8.47 -2.82 16.93
C PHE A 18 7.04 -3.14 17.37
N GLU A 19 6.82 -3.08 18.68
CA GLU A 19 5.49 -2.92 19.30
C GLU A 19 4.86 -1.60 18.83
N THR A 20 4.49 -1.49 17.55
CA THR A 20 3.62 -0.40 17.11
C THR A 20 2.19 -0.78 17.40
N PRO A 21 1.43 0.00 18.19
CA PRO A 21 0.05 -0.31 18.58
C PRO A 21 -0.95 -0.32 17.40
N GLU A 22 -0.49 -0.01 16.19
CA GLU A 22 -1.27 0.14 14.97
C GLU A 22 -0.58 -0.66 13.86
N ALA A 23 -1.25 -1.65 13.27
CA ALA A 23 -0.52 -2.57 12.40
C ALA A 23 -0.13 -1.92 11.06
N CYS A 24 1.14 -2.13 10.71
CA CYS A 24 1.81 -1.75 9.48
C CYS A 24 1.35 -0.44 8.78
N PRO A 25 1.72 0.72 9.35
CA PRO A 25 1.40 2.03 8.77
C PRO A 25 1.95 2.21 7.34
N ALA A 26 3.11 1.62 7.02
CA ALA A 26 3.70 1.70 5.68
C ALA A 26 2.83 0.98 4.62
N PHE A 27 2.30 -0.21 4.95
CA PHE A 27 1.38 -0.94 4.08
C PHE A 27 0.11 -0.14 3.77
N TYR A 28 -0.52 0.42 4.81
CA TYR A 28 -1.71 1.25 4.61
C TYR A 28 -1.40 2.56 3.87
N GLY A 29 -0.22 3.15 4.06
CA GLY A 29 0.25 4.30 3.28
C GLY A 29 0.35 3.99 1.78
N VAL A 30 1.01 2.88 1.41
CA VAL A 30 1.11 2.47 0.00
C VAL A 30 -0.25 2.06 -0.57
N LEU A 31 -1.04 1.31 0.19
CA LEU A 31 -2.38 0.87 -0.23
C LEU A 31 -3.31 2.07 -0.50
N THR A 32 -3.33 3.06 0.39
CA THR A 32 -4.17 4.26 0.24
C THR A 32 -3.73 5.12 -0.93
N THR A 33 -2.43 5.37 -1.09
CA THR A 33 -1.87 6.17 -2.20
C THR A 33 -2.14 5.54 -3.56
N VAL A 34 -2.01 4.22 -3.67
CA VAL A 34 -2.32 3.45 -4.89
C VAL A 34 -3.83 3.44 -5.16
N THR A 35 -4.65 3.10 -4.17
CA THR A 35 -6.11 2.94 -4.34
C THR A 35 -6.81 4.25 -4.69
N LEU A 36 -6.39 5.36 -4.07
CA LEU A 36 -6.96 6.67 -4.35
C LEU A 36 -6.41 7.31 -5.64
N ALA A 37 -5.34 6.71 -6.20
CA ALA A 37 -4.54 7.29 -7.26
C ALA A 37 -4.09 8.72 -6.93
N LEU A 38 -3.42 8.85 -5.78
CA LEU A 38 -2.81 10.11 -5.35
C LEU A 38 -1.66 10.49 -6.30
N PRO A 39 -1.27 11.77 -6.34
CA PRO A 39 -0.23 12.23 -7.26
C PRO A 39 1.06 11.40 -7.15
N PRO A 40 1.78 11.18 -8.27
CA PRO A 40 3.05 10.45 -8.31
C PRO A 40 4.07 10.80 -7.22
N PRO A 41 4.26 12.09 -6.81
CA PRO A 41 5.20 12.41 -5.73
C PRO A 41 4.83 11.74 -4.40
N MET A 42 3.54 11.62 -4.06
CA MET A 42 3.13 10.99 -2.79
C MET A 42 3.36 9.47 -2.80
N LEU A 43 3.15 8.82 -3.95
CA LEU A 43 3.46 7.39 -4.10
C LEU A 43 4.96 7.17 -3.99
N ASN A 44 5.77 7.96 -4.69
CA ASN A 44 7.22 7.83 -4.67
C ASN A 44 7.82 8.10 -3.29
N GLU A 45 7.36 9.11 -2.56
CA GLU A 45 7.77 9.36 -1.17
C GLU A 45 7.46 8.17 -0.26
N THR A 46 6.27 7.60 -0.38
CA THR A 46 5.86 6.43 0.43
C THR A 46 6.69 5.18 0.09
N LEU A 47 7.09 5.04 -1.17
CA LEU A 47 7.92 3.93 -1.64
C LEU A 47 9.40 4.10 -1.30
N ASP A 48 9.89 5.33 -1.22
CA ASP A 48 11.23 5.63 -0.72
C ASP A 48 11.37 5.29 0.76
N LEU A 49 10.33 5.49 1.57
CA LEU A 49 10.31 5.10 2.99
C LEU A 49 10.52 3.60 3.21
N VAL A 50 10.16 2.76 2.24
CA VAL A 50 10.35 1.30 2.32
C VAL A 50 11.51 0.80 1.47
N GLU A 51 12.34 1.72 0.97
CA GLU A 51 13.49 1.43 0.10
C GLU A 51 13.10 0.63 -1.16
N ALA A 52 11.94 0.93 -1.74
CA ALA A 52 11.46 0.24 -2.94
C ALA A 52 12.39 0.49 -4.14
N THR A 53 12.70 -0.57 -4.86
CA THR A 53 13.48 -0.53 -6.09
C THR A 53 12.72 0.19 -7.21
N ASN A 54 13.45 0.71 -8.19
CA ASN A 54 12.84 1.36 -9.37
C ASN A 54 11.84 0.44 -10.10
N ALA A 55 12.09 -0.88 -10.11
CA ALA A 55 11.19 -1.83 -10.72
C ALA A 55 9.85 -1.97 -9.96
N GLU A 56 9.89 -1.87 -8.63
CA GLU A 56 8.69 -1.93 -7.78
C GLU A 56 7.88 -0.64 -7.85
N LYS A 57 8.55 0.51 -7.92
CA LYS A 57 7.90 1.81 -8.17
C LYS A 57 7.10 1.77 -9.47
N VAL A 58 7.72 1.35 -10.57
CA VAL A 58 7.06 1.22 -11.87
C VAL A 58 5.90 0.21 -11.83
N ALA A 59 6.04 -0.87 -11.05
CA ALA A 59 4.95 -1.84 -10.90
C ALA A 59 3.75 -1.24 -10.14
N LEU A 60 3.99 -0.47 -9.08
CA LEU A 60 2.95 0.16 -8.28
C LEU A 60 2.30 1.36 -8.98
N GLU A 61 3.06 2.12 -9.77
CA GLU A 61 2.52 3.14 -10.67
C GLU A 61 1.52 2.54 -11.66
N LYS A 62 1.82 1.37 -12.25
CA LYS A 62 0.86 0.68 -13.14
C LYS A 62 -0.41 0.25 -12.43
N ILE A 63 -0.31 -0.18 -11.17
CA ILE A 63 -1.50 -0.53 -10.35
C ILE A 63 -2.30 0.74 -10.06
N GLN A 64 -1.61 1.84 -9.77
CA GLN A 64 -2.21 3.15 -9.54
C GLN A 64 -2.98 3.64 -10.78
N ASP A 65 -2.42 3.48 -11.98
CA ASP A 65 -3.08 3.81 -13.24
C ASP A 65 -4.41 3.05 -13.40
N CYS A 66 -4.45 1.77 -13.04
CA CYS A 66 -5.71 0.99 -13.04
C CYS A 66 -6.79 1.56 -12.11
N PHE A 67 -6.41 2.19 -10.99
CA PHE A 67 -7.34 2.90 -10.11
C PHE A 67 -7.69 4.28 -10.65
N ALA A 68 -6.75 4.98 -11.28
CA ALA A 68 -6.96 6.29 -11.89
C ALA A 68 -8.02 6.25 -13.00
N GLU A 69 -8.11 5.14 -13.75
CA GLU A 69 -9.14 4.88 -14.75
C GLU A 69 -10.56 4.74 -14.16
N LYS A 70 -10.69 4.49 -12.85
CA LYS A 70 -11.97 4.36 -12.16
C LYS A 70 -12.43 5.70 -11.59
N GLY A 71 -13.74 5.90 -11.47
CA GLY A 71 -14.31 7.07 -10.78
C GLY A 71 -13.98 7.10 -9.28
N LEU A 72 -13.93 8.30 -8.70
CA LEU A 72 -13.57 8.53 -7.29
C LEU A 72 -14.41 7.70 -6.30
N VAL A 73 -15.72 7.58 -6.54
CA VAL A 73 -16.62 6.77 -5.71
C VAL A 73 -16.20 5.31 -5.67
N ASN A 74 -15.77 4.76 -6.81
CA ASN A 74 -15.33 3.36 -6.88
C ASN A 74 -14.03 3.14 -6.11
N ARG A 75 -13.09 4.10 -6.17
CA ARG A 75 -11.84 4.07 -5.40
C ARG A 75 -12.09 4.13 -3.89
N LEU A 76 -12.98 5.03 -3.45
CA LEU A 76 -13.37 5.16 -2.04
C LEU A 76 -14.07 3.89 -1.54
N ASN A 77 -14.96 3.30 -2.34
CA ASN A 77 -15.61 2.03 -1.99
C ASN A 77 -14.60 0.88 -1.88
N HIS A 78 -13.62 0.81 -2.79
CA HIS A 78 -12.56 -0.18 -2.72
C HIS A 78 -11.72 -0.02 -1.45
N LEU A 79 -11.29 1.20 -1.13
CA LEU A 79 -10.54 1.49 0.09
C LEU A 79 -11.34 1.12 1.35
N ARG A 80 -12.62 1.48 1.39
CA ARG A 80 -13.52 1.16 2.50
C ARG A 80 -13.65 -0.35 2.72
N ILE A 81 -13.80 -1.11 1.64
CA ILE A 81 -13.82 -2.57 1.68
C ILE A 81 -12.51 -3.09 2.29
N THR A 82 -11.36 -2.70 1.73
CA THR A 82 -10.07 -3.21 2.17
C THR A 82 -9.78 -2.92 3.64
N VAL A 83 -10.13 -1.72 4.13
CA VAL A 83 -9.98 -1.34 5.54
C VAL A 83 -10.93 -2.13 6.45
N ILE A 84 -12.19 -2.32 6.07
CA ILE A 84 -13.16 -3.08 6.88
C ILE A 84 -12.76 -4.55 7.01
N TYR A 85 -12.26 -5.17 5.94
CA TYR A 85 -11.83 -6.57 5.97
C TYR A 85 -10.49 -6.78 6.67
N SER A 86 -9.64 -5.74 6.76
CA SER A 86 -8.39 -5.82 7.51
C SER A 86 -8.54 -5.49 8.99
N LEU A 87 -9.60 -4.77 9.41
CA LEU A 87 -9.93 -4.52 10.83
C LEU A 87 -9.91 -5.77 11.73
N PRO A 88 -10.54 -6.90 11.38
CA PRO A 88 -10.47 -8.11 12.20
C PRO A 88 -9.07 -8.75 12.24
N ALA A 89 -8.18 -8.46 11.28
CA ALA A 89 -6.78 -8.87 11.33
C ALA A 89 -5.92 -7.96 12.24
N LEU A 90 -6.31 -6.68 12.38
CA LEU A 90 -5.65 -5.69 13.25
C LEU A 90 -5.96 -5.88 14.75
N THR A 91 -7.10 -6.48 15.09
CA THR A 91 -7.53 -6.70 16.48
C THR A 91 -6.98 -7.98 17.13
N TYR A 92 -6.30 -8.84 16.37
CA TYR A 92 -5.73 -10.12 16.84
C TYR A 92 -4.19 -10.11 16.91
N SER A 93 -3.56 -8.96 16.72
CA SER A 93 -2.10 -8.77 16.89
C SER A 93 -1.77 -8.29 18.30
#